data_AF-A0A376KWX5-F1
#
_entry.id   AF-A0A376KWX5-F1
#
_cell.length_a   1.000
_cell.length_b   1.000
_cell.length_c   1.000
_cell.angle_alpha   90.00
_cell.angle_beta   90.00
_cell.angle_gamma   90.00
#
_symmetry.space_group_name_H-M   'P 1'
#
loop_
_entity.id
_entity.type
_entity.pdbx_description
1 polymer ?
#
loop_
_entity_poly.entity_id
_entity_poly.type
_entity_poly.pdbx_seq_one_letter_code
_entity_poly.pdbx_strand_id
1 'polypeptide(L)'
;MRMFVEHLGELLKRGLRGSLKTGNLVTGALYVDLDFYPNTPAITGIREFNGYQIIPTVSGGLAQIQQRLMEALDKINKLPLNPMIEQATSTLSESQRTMKNLQTTLDSMNKILASQSMQQLPTDMQSTLRELNRSMQGFQPGSAAYNKMVADMQRLDQVLRELQPVLKTLNEKSNALVFEAKDKKDPEPKRAKQ
;
A
#
# COMPACT_ATOMS: atom_id res chain seq x y z
N MET A 1 -72.32 31.33 -15.78
CA MET A 1 -71.53 30.32 -16.54
C MET A 1 -70.03 30.60 -16.55
N ARG A 2 -69.57 31.86 -16.73
CA ARG A 2 -68.12 32.21 -16.69
C ARG A 2 -67.41 31.89 -15.37
N MET A 3 -68.06 32.10 -14.23
CA MET A 3 -67.48 31.88 -12.90
C MET A 3 -67.08 30.41 -12.64
N PHE A 4 -67.83 29.43 -13.18
CA PHE A 4 -67.51 28.00 -13.04
C PHE A 4 -66.26 27.61 -13.83
N VAL A 5 -66.08 28.19 -15.02
CA VAL A 5 -64.94 27.92 -15.91
C VAL A 5 -63.63 28.45 -15.30
N GLU A 6 -63.66 29.63 -14.69
CA GLU A 6 -62.51 30.19 -13.99
C GLU A 6 -62.09 29.32 -12.80
N HIS A 7 -63.05 28.85 -11.99
CA HIS A 7 -62.79 27.94 -10.88
C HIS A 7 -62.26 26.58 -11.36
N LEU A 8 -62.77 26.04 -12.46
CA LEU A 8 -62.27 24.78 -13.03
C LEU A 8 -60.78 24.88 -13.37
N GLY A 9 -60.36 25.99 -13.99
CA GLY A 9 -58.95 26.24 -14.30
C GLY A 9 -58.04 26.21 -13.06
N GLU A 10 -58.50 26.79 -11.94
CA GLU A 10 -57.75 26.72 -10.67
C GLU A 10 -57.71 25.31 -10.09
N LEU A 11 -58.82 24.55 -10.15
CA LEU A 11 -58.86 23.18 -9.65
C LEU A 11 -57.95 22.25 -10.47
N LEU A 12 -57.89 22.43 -11.79
CA LEU A 12 -56.96 21.70 -12.67
C LEU A 12 -55.49 21.98 -12.30
N LYS A 13 -55.16 23.26 -12.06
CA LYS A 13 -53.82 23.66 -11.57
C LYS A 13 -53.48 23.03 -10.23
N ARG A 14 -54.48 22.86 -9.35
CA ARG A 14 -54.34 22.20 -8.04
C ARG A 14 -54.33 20.67 -8.11
N GLY A 15 -54.39 20.08 -9.31
CA GLY A 15 -54.23 18.64 -9.49
C GLY A 15 -55.54 17.87 -9.73
N LEU A 16 -56.65 18.54 -10.04
CA LEU A 16 -57.89 17.87 -10.42
C LEU A 16 -57.68 17.04 -11.69
N ARG A 17 -58.04 15.75 -11.65
CA ARG A 17 -57.99 14.84 -12.80
C ARG A 17 -59.26 14.00 -12.86
N GLY A 18 -59.62 13.60 -14.08
CA GLY A 18 -60.61 12.55 -14.32
C GLY A 18 -59.99 11.16 -14.24
N SER A 19 -60.65 10.21 -13.61
CA SER A 19 -60.30 8.80 -13.70
C SER A 19 -61.55 7.97 -13.96
N LEU A 20 -61.40 6.82 -14.63
CA LEU A 20 -62.46 5.83 -14.72
C LEU A 20 -62.32 4.86 -13.55
N LYS A 21 -63.33 4.81 -12.69
CA LYS A 21 -63.40 3.88 -11.57
C LYS A 21 -64.51 2.86 -11.80
N THR A 22 -64.32 1.65 -11.30
CA THR A 22 -65.33 0.59 -11.39
C THR A 22 -66.44 0.85 -10.38
N GLY A 23 -67.65 1.09 -10.88
CA GLY A 23 -68.84 1.24 -10.05
C GLY A 23 -69.48 -0.10 -9.70
N ASN A 24 -69.35 -1.09 -10.57
CA ASN A 24 -69.81 -2.46 -10.32
C ASN A 24 -68.84 -3.47 -10.94
N LEU A 25 -68.24 -4.33 -10.10
CA LEU A 25 -67.28 -5.34 -10.53
C LEU A 25 -67.93 -6.49 -11.32
N VAL A 26 -69.21 -6.79 -11.08
CA VAL A 26 -69.92 -7.91 -11.71
C VAL A 26 -70.36 -7.58 -13.13
N THR A 27 -70.85 -6.35 -13.35
CA THR A 27 -71.32 -5.89 -14.66
C THR A 27 -70.26 -5.14 -15.47
N GLY A 28 -69.13 -4.80 -14.84
CA GLY A 28 -68.07 -3.99 -15.45
C GLY A 28 -68.44 -2.50 -15.62
N ALA A 29 -69.54 -2.04 -15.00
CA ALA A 29 -69.96 -0.64 -15.12
C ALA A 29 -68.90 0.32 -14.54
N LEU A 30 -68.59 1.37 -15.30
CA LEU A 30 -67.61 2.40 -14.96
C LEU A 30 -68.29 3.74 -14.70
N TYR A 31 -67.70 4.55 -13.83
CA TYR A 31 -68.08 5.95 -13.66
C TYR A 31 -66.86 6.86 -13.78
N VAL A 32 -67.11 8.12 -14.14
CA VAL A 32 -66.10 9.17 -14.16
C VAL A 32 -65.97 9.74 -12.75
N ASP A 33 -64.78 9.62 -12.20
CA ASP A 33 -64.39 10.16 -10.91
C ASP A 33 -63.50 11.39 -11.12
N LEU A 34 -63.80 12.47 -10.42
CA LEU A 34 -63.03 13.71 -10.45
C LEU A 34 -62.42 13.93 -9.07
N ASP A 35 -61.11 13.77 -8.98
CA ASP A 35 -60.39 13.85 -7.70
C ASP A 35 -59.03 14.56 -7.87
N PHE A 36 -58.40 14.93 -6.75
CA PHE A 36 -57.11 15.61 -6.73
C PHE A 36 -55.96 14.61 -6.60
N TYR A 37 -55.04 14.65 -7.57
CA TYR A 37 -53.89 13.74 -7.61
C TYR A 37 -52.57 14.53 -7.47
N PRO A 38 -52.03 14.65 -6.24
CA PRO A 38 -50.88 15.52 -5.95
C PRO A 38 -49.58 15.06 -6.62
N ASN A 39 -49.45 13.76 -6.95
CA ASN A 39 -48.25 13.17 -7.53
C ASN A 39 -48.30 13.10 -9.07
N THR A 40 -49.11 13.95 -9.72
CA THR A 40 -49.21 13.98 -11.19
C THR A 40 -48.51 15.19 -11.76
N PRO A 41 -47.96 15.11 -13.00
CA PRO A 41 -47.31 16.25 -13.63
C PRO A 41 -48.23 17.48 -13.66
N ALA A 42 -47.65 18.65 -13.38
CA ALA A 42 -48.35 19.91 -13.44
C ALA A 42 -48.89 20.15 -14.87
N ILE A 43 -50.13 20.61 -14.98
CA ILE A 43 -50.71 20.95 -16.29
C ILE A 43 -50.30 22.38 -16.65
N THR A 44 -49.77 22.55 -17.86
CA THR A 44 -49.49 23.85 -18.45
C THR A 44 -50.73 24.37 -19.20
N GLY A 45 -51.70 24.91 -18.45
CA GLY A 45 -52.86 25.62 -19.01
C GLY A 45 -54.09 24.75 -19.34
N ILE A 46 -55.21 25.41 -19.63
CA ILE A 46 -56.45 24.73 -20.03
C ILE A 46 -56.31 24.36 -21.51
N ARG A 47 -56.41 23.06 -21.81
CA ARG A 47 -56.42 22.56 -23.20
C ARG A 47 -57.85 22.56 -23.71
N GLU A 48 -58.04 22.99 -24.96
CA GLU A 48 -59.34 22.98 -25.63
C GLU A 48 -59.28 22.15 -26.91
N PHE A 49 -60.37 21.46 -27.21
CA PHE A 49 -60.55 20.70 -28.44
C PHE A 49 -61.97 20.92 -28.96
N ASN A 50 -62.09 21.34 -30.23
CA ASN A 50 -63.36 21.68 -30.88
C ASN A 50 -64.25 22.65 -30.06
N GLY A 51 -63.64 23.61 -29.36
CA GLY A 51 -64.35 24.58 -28.52
C GLY A 51 -64.77 24.06 -27.14
N TYR A 52 -64.37 22.84 -26.76
CA TYR A 52 -64.62 22.26 -25.44
C TYR A 52 -63.35 22.18 -24.60
N GLN A 53 -63.46 22.46 -23.30
CA GLN A 53 -62.36 22.33 -22.36
C GLN A 53 -62.10 20.86 -22.00
N ILE A 54 -60.82 20.51 -21.93
CA ILE A 54 -60.37 19.15 -21.65
C ILE A 54 -59.98 19.05 -20.17
N ILE A 55 -60.63 18.14 -19.45
CA ILE A 55 -60.20 17.70 -18.12
C ILE A 55 -59.16 16.58 -18.32
N PRO A 56 -57.92 16.75 -17.84
CA PRO A 56 -56.90 15.72 -18.00
C PRO A 56 -57.22 14.49 -17.16
N THR A 57 -56.86 13.33 -17.70
CA THR A 57 -57.18 12.04 -17.10
C THR A 57 -55.96 11.36 -16.49
N VAL A 58 -56.22 10.48 -15.54
CA VAL A 58 -55.26 9.51 -14.99
C VAL A 58 -55.84 8.11 -15.11
N SER A 59 -54.97 7.10 -15.21
CA SER A 59 -55.39 5.70 -15.25
C SER A 59 -56.15 5.34 -13.97
N GLY A 60 -57.25 4.60 -14.10
CA GLY A 60 -58.05 4.11 -12.97
C GLY A 60 -57.29 3.10 -12.10
N GLY A 61 -57.74 2.93 -10.84
CA GLY A 61 -57.04 2.13 -9.83
C GLY A 61 -56.76 0.68 -10.27
N LEU A 62 -57.73 -0.03 -10.87
CA LEU A 62 -57.53 -1.41 -11.33
C LEU A 62 -56.53 -1.52 -12.48
N ALA A 63 -56.60 -0.60 -13.44
CA ALA A 63 -55.64 -0.54 -14.56
C ALA A 63 -54.21 -0.27 -14.05
N GLN A 64 -54.05 0.59 -13.05
CA GLN A 64 -52.76 0.83 -12.40
C GLN A 64 -52.22 -0.41 -11.68
N ILE A 65 -53.08 -1.18 -11.01
CA ILE A 65 -52.67 -2.44 -10.34
C ILE A 65 -52.20 -3.46 -11.36
N GLN A 66 -52.95 -3.67 -12.45
CA GLN A 66 -52.54 -4.57 -13.53
C GLN A 66 -51.19 -4.16 -14.12
N GLN A 67 -51.00 -2.86 -14.37
CA GLN A 67 -49.74 -2.33 -14.88
C GLN A 67 -48.58 -2.60 -13.92
N ARG A 68 -48.76 -2.33 -12.62
CA ARG A 68 -47.72 -2.60 -11.60
C ARG A 68 -47.42 -4.09 -11.46
N LEU A 69 -48.44 -4.95 -11.57
CA LEU A 69 -48.25 -6.40 -11.56
C LEU A 69 -47.43 -6.85 -12.77
N MET A 70 -47.76 -6.38 -13.97
CA MET A 70 -46.99 -6.67 -15.19
C MET A 70 -45.56 -6.16 -15.06
N GLU A 71 -45.34 -4.95 -14.56
CA GLU A 71 -44.00 -4.41 -14.31
C GLU A 71 -43.20 -5.22 -13.29
N ALA A 72 -43.85 -5.71 -12.23
CA ALA A 72 -43.21 -6.58 -11.24
C ALA A 72 -42.84 -7.93 -11.87
N LEU A 73 -43.74 -8.54 -12.65
CA LEU A 73 -43.48 -9.78 -13.38
C LEU A 73 -42.33 -9.59 -14.38
N ASP A 74 -42.32 -8.49 -15.12
CA ASP A 74 -41.22 -8.15 -16.05
C ASP A 74 -39.90 -7.97 -15.32
N LYS A 75 -39.89 -7.31 -14.16
CA LYS A 75 -38.68 -7.17 -13.34
C LYS A 75 -38.17 -8.51 -12.83
N ILE A 76 -39.06 -9.38 -12.36
CA ILE A 76 -38.72 -10.74 -11.92
C ILE A 76 -38.10 -11.53 -13.09
N ASN A 77 -38.73 -11.48 -14.27
CA ASN A 77 -38.25 -12.16 -15.48
C ASN A 77 -36.91 -11.61 -15.98
N LYS A 78 -36.62 -10.33 -15.71
CA LYS A 78 -35.38 -9.65 -16.10
C LYS A 78 -34.32 -9.61 -15.00
N LEU A 79 -34.51 -10.34 -13.89
CA LEU A 79 -33.49 -10.39 -12.84
C LEU A 79 -32.20 -10.99 -13.42
N PRO A 80 -31.06 -10.29 -13.33
CA PRO A 80 -29.80 -10.76 -13.88
C PRO A 80 -29.19 -11.82 -12.94
N LEU A 81 -29.74 -13.03 -12.98
CA LEU A 81 -29.28 -14.16 -12.16
C LEU A 81 -27.90 -14.65 -12.58
N ASN A 82 -27.62 -14.64 -13.89
CA ASN A 82 -26.35 -15.11 -14.46
C ASN A 82 -25.12 -14.37 -13.88
N PRO A 83 -25.04 -13.03 -13.91
CA PRO A 83 -23.87 -12.34 -13.35
C PRO A 83 -23.74 -12.51 -11.84
N MET A 84 -24.85 -12.71 -11.10
CA MET A 84 -24.77 -13.03 -9.67
C MET A 84 -24.13 -14.40 -9.43
N ILE A 85 -24.50 -15.42 -10.21
CA ILE A 85 -23.94 -16.77 -10.14
C ILE A 85 -22.47 -16.76 -10.57
N GLU A 86 -22.13 -16.04 -11.63
CA GLU A 86 -20.74 -15.88 -12.08
C GLU A 86 -19.88 -15.21 -11.01
N GLN A 87 -20.35 -14.12 -10.41
CA GLN A 87 -19.63 -13.42 -9.35
C GLN A 87 -19.46 -14.30 -8.10
N ALA A 88 -20.51 -15.03 -7.71
CA ALA A 88 -20.44 -15.96 -6.58
C ALA A 88 -19.44 -17.10 -6.85
N THR A 89 -19.47 -17.67 -8.06
CA THR A 89 -18.55 -18.74 -8.48
C THR A 89 -17.11 -18.24 -8.54
N SER A 90 -16.89 -17.03 -9.06
CA SER A 90 -15.58 -16.38 -9.09
C SER A 90 -15.03 -16.15 -7.68
N THR A 91 -15.87 -15.65 -6.76
CA THR A 91 -15.51 -15.43 -5.36
C THR A 91 -15.14 -16.75 -4.67
N LEU A 92 -15.92 -17.81 -4.89
CA LEU A 92 -15.62 -19.15 -4.35
C LEU A 92 -14.31 -19.71 -4.91
N SER A 93 -14.07 -19.56 -6.21
CA SER A 93 -12.85 -19.99 -6.88
C SER A 93 -11.62 -19.26 -6.32
N GLU A 94 -11.70 -17.94 -6.14
CA GLU A 94 -10.61 -17.14 -5.58
C GLU A 94 -10.35 -17.48 -4.11
N SER A 95 -11.41 -17.73 -3.34
CA SER A 95 -11.30 -18.22 -1.95
C SER A 95 -10.59 -19.59 -1.91
N GLN A 96 -10.94 -20.51 -2.82
CA GLN A 96 -10.29 -21.83 -2.89
C GLN A 96 -8.81 -21.70 -3.28
N ARG A 97 -8.49 -20.80 -4.22
CA ARG A 97 -7.12 -20.49 -4.62
C ARG A 97 -6.30 -19.91 -3.46
N THR A 98 -6.88 -18.97 -2.73
CA THR A 98 -6.28 -18.38 -1.53
C THR A 98 -5.99 -19.45 -0.48
N MET A 99 -6.95 -20.32 -0.21
CA MET A 99 -6.78 -21.42 0.75
C MET A 99 -5.66 -22.38 0.34
N LYS A 100 -5.56 -22.72 -0.95
CA LYS A 100 -4.49 -23.58 -1.48
C LYS A 100 -3.12 -22.90 -1.37
N ASN A 101 -3.04 -21.60 -1.66
CA ASN A 101 -1.81 -20.83 -1.51
C ASN A 101 -1.38 -20.77 -0.04
N LEU A 102 -2.31 -20.50 0.88
CA LEU A 102 -2.05 -20.52 2.32
C LEU A 102 -1.52 -21.87 2.77
N GLN A 103 -2.13 -22.97 2.33
CA GLN A 103 -1.67 -24.32 2.67
C GLN A 103 -0.25 -24.59 2.14
N THR A 104 0.02 -24.20 0.90
CA THR A 104 1.38 -24.30 0.32
C THR A 104 2.40 -23.49 1.11
N THR A 105 2.05 -22.25 1.49
CA THR A 105 2.90 -21.39 2.31
C THR A 105 3.16 -22.01 3.68
N LEU A 106 2.12 -22.53 4.35
CA LEU A 106 2.25 -23.20 5.64
C LEU A 106 3.13 -24.46 5.53
N ASP A 107 3.01 -25.23 4.45
CA ASP A 107 3.86 -26.40 4.21
C ASP A 107 5.32 -26.00 3.97
N SER A 108 5.56 -24.95 3.19
CA SER A 108 6.91 -24.39 2.99
C SER A 108 7.51 -23.87 4.30
N MET A 109 6.72 -23.16 5.12
CA MET A 109 7.16 -22.69 6.43
C MET A 109 7.49 -23.88 7.35
N ASN A 110 6.64 -24.90 7.40
CA ASN A 110 6.91 -26.12 8.17
C ASN A 110 8.20 -26.81 7.72
N LYS A 111 8.47 -26.89 6.41
CA LYS A 111 9.73 -27.45 5.89
C LYS A 111 10.96 -26.64 6.29
N ILE A 112 10.86 -25.31 6.29
CA ILE A 112 11.96 -24.44 6.72
C ILE A 112 12.20 -24.60 8.22
N LEU A 113 11.15 -24.58 9.03
CA LEU A 113 11.23 -24.75 10.48
C LEU A 113 11.72 -26.15 10.87
N ALA A 114 11.34 -27.18 10.11
CA ALA A 114 11.81 -28.54 10.28
C ALA A 114 13.19 -28.79 9.65
N SER A 115 13.77 -27.82 8.95
CA SER A 115 15.07 -28.00 8.30
C SER A 115 16.16 -28.17 9.35
N GLN A 116 17.12 -29.05 9.04
CA GLN A 116 18.26 -29.31 9.91
C GLN A 116 19.02 -28.03 10.25
N SER A 117 19.16 -27.12 9.28
CA SER A 117 19.81 -25.82 9.44
C SER A 117 19.12 -24.94 10.48
N MET A 118 17.78 -24.91 10.52
CA MET A 118 17.04 -24.09 11.49
C MET A 118 17.09 -24.70 12.91
N GLN A 119 17.15 -26.03 13.00
CA GLN A 119 17.34 -26.73 14.28
C GLN A 119 18.77 -26.59 14.83
N GLN A 120 19.77 -26.49 13.95
CA GLN A 120 21.18 -26.33 14.31
C GLN A 120 21.57 -24.88 14.60
N LEU A 121 20.82 -23.90 14.05
CA LEU A 121 21.08 -22.47 14.23
C LEU A 121 21.33 -22.05 15.69
N PRO A 122 20.52 -22.47 16.70
CA PRO A 122 20.77 -22.07 18.09
C PRO A 122 22.07 -22.65 18.64
N THR A 123 22.38 -23.90 18.27
CA THR A 123 23.58 -24.62 18.71
C THR A 123 24.85 -24.01 18.09
N ASP A 124 24.79 -23.68 16.80
CA ASP A 124 25.89 -23.03 16.09
C ASP A 124 26.14 -21.62 16.63
N MET A 125 25.07 -20.88 16.92
CA MET A 125 25.16 -19.55 17.54
C MET A 125 25.75 -19.64 18.95
N GLN A 126 25.36 -20.62 19.77
CA GLN A 126 25.93 -20.83 21.09
C GLN A 126 27.41 -21.24 21.03
N SER A 127 27.80 -22.03 20.04
CA SER A 127 29.20 -22.41 19.82
C SER A 127 30.04 -21.22 19.38
N THR A 128 29.54 -20.42 18.44
CA THR A 128 30.16 -19.17 17.99
C THR A 128 30.33 -18.19 19.14
N LEU A 129 29.30 -18.00 19.98
CA LEU A 129 29.39 -17.11 21.15
C LEU A 129 30.42 -17.59 22.17
N ARG A 130 30.56 -18.92 22.36
CA ARG A 130 31.58 -19.50 23.26
C ARG A 130 32.99 -19.32 22.70
N GLU A 131 33.20 -19.53 21.41
CA GLU A 131 34.48 -19.28 20.76
C GLU A 131 34.87 -17.80 20.77
N LEU A 132 33.90 -16.92 20.55
CA LEU A 132 34.09 -15.48 20.64
C LEU A 132 34.49 -15.09 22.08
N ASN A 133 33.82 -15.63 23.10
CA ASN A 133 34.14 -15.38 24.50
C ASN A 133 35.55 -15.89 24.85
N ARG A 134 35.92 -17.11 24.42
CA ARG A 134 37.27 -17.65 24.60
C ARG A 134 38.34 -16.82 23.90
N SER A 135 38.08 -16.39 22.67
CA SER A 135 38.99 -15.50 21.94
C SER A 135 39.18 -14.20 22.71
N MET A 136 38.09 -13.57 23.17
CA MET A 136 38.18 -12.35 23.98
C MET A 136 38.96 -12.56 25.29
N GLN A 137 38.78 -13.68 25.98
CA GLN A 137 39.58 -14.04 27.17
C GLN A 137 41.08 -14.20 26.85
N GLY A 138 41.40 -14.73 25.68
CA GLY A 138 42.78 -14.81 25.17
C GLY A 138 43.46 -13.45 24.98
N PHE A 139 42.70 -12.36 24.83
CA PHE A 139 43.22 -11.00 24.66
C PHE A 139 43.02 -10.09 25.89
N GLN A 140 42.55 -10.63 27.02
CA GLN A 140 42.38 -9.84 28.26
C GLN A 140 43.73 -9.55 28.96
N PRO A 141 43.83 -8.41 29.70
CA PRO A 141 45.02 -8.07 30.49
C PRO A 141 45.38 -9.20 31.47
N GLY A 142 46.59 -9.75 31.34
CA GLY A 142 47.07 -10.90 32.14
C GLY A 142 47.05 -12.25 31.40
N SER A 143 46.48 -12.34 30.19
CA SER A 143 46.55 -13.54 29.37
C SER A 143 47.97 -13.78 28.82
N ALA A 144 48.31 -15.04 28.49
CA ALA A 144 49.62 -15.38 27.93
C ALA A 144 49.89 -14.66 26.60
N ALA A 145 48.87 -14.49 25.74
CA ALA A 145 49.00 -13.79 24.47
C ALA A 145 49.15 -12.27 24.66
N TYR A 146 48.41 -11.66 25.59
CA TYR A 146 48.55 -10.25 25.95
C TYR A 146 49.95 -9.96 26.53
N ASN A 147 50.40 -10.78 27.49
CA ASN A 147 51.72 -10.64 28.10
C ASN A 147 52.84 -10.80 27.07
N LYS A 148 52.70 -11.74 26.12
CA LYS A 148 53.66 -11.92 25.03
C LYS A 148 53.66 -10.74 24.07
N MET A 149 52.49 -10.20 23.71
CA MET A 149 52.38 -9.00 22.88
C MET A 149 53.02 -7.77 23.55
N VAL A 150 52.80 -7.57 24.85
CA VAL A 150 53.45 -6.49 25.63
C VAL A 150 54.96 -6.70 25.70
N ALA A 151 55.43 -7.93 25.93
CA ALA A 151 56.85 -8.25 25.94
C ALA A 151 57.52 -8.05 24.58
N ASP A 152 56.84 -8.40 23.49
CA ASP A 152 57.32 -8.19 22.13
C ASP A 152 57.38 -6.69 21.79
N MET A 153 56.38 -5.88 22.22
CA MET A 153 56.44 -4.41 22.11
C MET A 153 57.63 -3.82 22.87
N GLN A 154 57.89 -4.29 24.10
CA GLN A 154 59.03 -3.83 24.89
C GLN A 154 60.38 -4.19 24.27
N ARG A 155 60.50 -5.39 23.67
CA ARG A 155 61.69 -5.80 22.92
C ARG A 155 61.86 -4.97 21.65
N LEU A 156 60.77 -4.67 20.95
CA LEU A 156 60.82 -3.85 19.75
C LEU A 156 61.28 -2.43 20.11
N ASP A 157 60.77 -1.85 21.19
CA ASP A 157 61.26 -0.58 21.74
C ASP A 157 62.75 -0.63 22.13
N GLN A 158 63.21 -1.74 22.70
CA GLN A 158 64.63 -1.95 23.03
C GLN A 158 65.50 -1.95 21.78
N VAL A 159 65.11 -2.73 20.76
CA VAL A 159 65.81 -2.83 19.48
C VAL A 159 65.83 -1.47 18.78
N LEU A 160 64.71 -0.74 18.78
CA LEU A 160 64.65 0.60 18.21
C LEU A 160 65.63 1.56 18.91
N ARG A 161 65.75 1.50 20.25
CA ARG A 161 66.73 2.29 21.02
C ARG A 161 68.18 1.89 20.72
N GLU A 162 68.47 0.60 20.58
CA GLU A 162 69.81 0.09 20.25
C GLU A 162 70.21 0.43 18.81
N LEU A 163 69.25 0.53 17.89
CA LEU A 163 69.47 0.96 16.53
C LEU A 163 69.65 2.49 16.40
N GLN A 164 69.19 3.31 17.35
CA GLN A 164 69.38 4.78 17.30
C GLN A 164 70.84 5.22 17.08
N PRO A 165 71.84 4.76 17.86
CA PRO A 165 73.23 5.16 17.65
C PRO A 165 73.78 4.63 16.32
N VAL A 166 73.36 3.44 15.86
CA VAL A 166 73.78 2.89 14.57
C VAL A 166 73.20 3.70 13.41
N LEU A 167 71.92 4.09 13.50
CA LEU A 167 71.27 5.00 12.55
C LEU A 167 71.94 6.37 12.55
N LYS A 168 72.35 6.90 13.71
CA LYS A 168 73.09 8.16 13.83
C LYS A 168 74.49 8.07 13.22
N THR A 169 75.22 6.98 13.47
CA THR A 169 76.57 6.75 12.92
C THR A 169 76.52 6.45 11.42
N LEU A 170 75.48 5.76 10.92
CA LEU A 170 75.25 5.57 9.49
C LEU A 170 74.95 6.91 8.82
N ASN A 171 74.14 7.77 9.44
CA ASN A 171 73.90 9.12 8.94
C ASN A 171 75.20 9.94 8.88
N GLU A 172 76.05 9.85 9.91
CA GLU A 172 77.34 10.56 9.97
C GLU A 172 78.41 10.00 9.02
N LYS A 173 78.55 8.66 8.89
CA LYS A 173 79.51 8.02 7.97
C LYS A 173 79.04 7.94 6.52
N SER A 174 77.73 7.86 6.26
CA SER A 174 77.18 7.96 4.89
C SER A 174 77.46 9.35 4.32
N ASN A 175 77.46 10.39 5.16
CA ASN A 175 77.92 11.72 4.78
C ASN A 175 79.43 11.79 4.50
N ALA A 176 80.22 10.78 4.86
CA ALA A 176 81.65 10.71 4.54
C ALA A 176 81.97 9.87 3.28
N LEU A 177 81.02 9.06 2.80
CA LEU A 177 81.17 8.24 1.59
C LEU A 177 80.55 8.89 0.33
N VAL A 178 79.85 10.02 0.48
CA VAL A 178 79.22 10.77 -0.63
C VAL A 178 79.93 12.11 -0.92
N PHE A 179 80.96 12.47 -0.15
CA PHE A 179 81.79 13.63 -0.46
C PHE A 179 83.26 13.23 -0.58
N GLU A 180 83.64 12.89 -1.81
CA GLU A 180 85.01 13.05 -2.29
C GLU A 180 85.50 14.46 -1.91
N ALA A 181 86.61 14.52 -1.19
CA ALA A 181 87.27 15.77 -0.82
C ALA A 181 87.69 16.50 -2.11
N LYS A 182 86.96 17.54 -2.49
CA LYS A 182 87.42 18.52 -3.47
C LYS A 182 88.61 19.30 -2.89
N ASP A 183 89.76 19.09 -3.51
CA ASP A 183 91.03 19.83 -3.49
C ASP A 183 91.17 20.94 -2.43
N LYS A 184 91.90 20.62 -1.34
CA LYS A 184 92.70 21.63 -0.65
C LYS A 184 93.91 21.96 -1.54
N LYS A 185 93.93 23.15 -2.16
CA LYS A 185 95.19 23.76 -2.59
C LYS A 185 95.88 24.37 -1.37
N ASP A 186 97.05 23.82 -1.08
CA ASP A 186 97.94 24.14 0.03
C ASP A 186 98.43 25.60 -0.07
N PRO A 187 98.16 26.49 0.90
CA PRO A 187 98.79 27.80 0.93
C PRO A 187 100.25 27.67 1.37
N GLU A 188 101.16 27.86 0.41
CA GLU A 188 102.61 27.79 0.60
C GLU A 188 103.14 28.78 1.67
N PRO A 189 104.16 28.37 2.44
CA PRO A 189 104.65 29.14 3.58
C PRO A 189 105.46 30.37 3.14
N LYS A 190 105.03 31.56 3.57
CA LYS A 190 105.90 32.75 3.53
C LYS A 190 106.84 32.72 4.73
N ARG A 191 108.11 32.44 4.44
CA ARG A 191 109.25 32.45 5.36
C ARG A 191 109.51 33.86 5.92
N ALA A 192 109.96 33.87 7.17
CA ALA A 192 110.21 35.02 8.04
C ALA A 192 111.35 35.95 7.60
N LYS A 193 111.32 37.19 8.09
CA LYS A 193 112.52 37.90 8.57
C LYS A 193 112.17 38.81 9.76
N GLN A 194 112.98 38.61 10.82
CA GLN A 194 113.46 39.49 11.90
C GLN A 194 112.51 40.54 12.48
#